data_AF-A0AAN5XJ06-F1
#
_entry.id   AF-A0AAN5XJ06-F1
#
_cell.length_a   1.000
_cell.length_b   1.000
_cell.length_c   1.000
_cell.angle_alpha   90.00
_cell.angle_beta   90.00
_cell.angle_gamma   90.00
#
_symmetry.space_group_name_H-M   'P 1'
#
loop_
_entity.id
_entity.type
_entity.pdbx_description
1 polymer ?
#
loop_
_entity_poly.entity_id
_entity_poly.type
_entity_poly.pdbx_seq_one_letter_code
_entity_poly.pdbx_strand_id
1 'polypeptide(L)'
;MSEIYVGKMKKIGKLGEDDMQRKSAWLSEELMQAISIAQTVIKPIKKHDYCIEHATKLLAGSILYLNQRHKNLYYLDVKKAIEFTEKLYESEANLVEVVNSLEKEHPAYCIFHELGFYSEETRDTIIVTLLYNLEKYQREKLNPEREYFWFQ
;
A
#
# COMPACT_ATOMS: atom_id res chain seq x y z
N MET A 1 -30.09 38.28 44.29
CA MET A 1 -29.83 37.95 42.87
C MET A 1 -28.37 37.53 42.78
N SER A 2 -28.09 36.25 43.05
CA SER A 2 -27.85 35.17 42.07
C SER A 2 -26.37 35.17 41.65
N GLU A 3 -25.57 34.11 41.72
CA GLU A 3 -25.73 32.74 42.19
C GLU A 3 -24.31 32.15 42.31
N ILE A 4 -24.14 31.19 43.22
CA ILE A 4 -22.86 30.59 43.59
C ILE A 4 -22.39 29.60 42.51
N TYR A 5 -21.11 29.71 42.13
CA TYR A 5 -20.40 28.72 41.32
C TYR A 5 -20.34 27.35 42.05
N VAL A 6 -21.07 26.36 41.53
CA VAL A 6 -20.94 24.92 41.82
C VAL A 6 -20.91 24.27 40.43
N GLY A 7 -19.95 23.47 40.00
CA GLY A 7 -19.12 22.49 40.67
C GLY A 7 -18.92 21.38 39.63
N LYS A 8 -17.68 20.90 39.47
CA LYS A 8 -17.24 19.92 38.46
C LYS A 8 -18.19 18.71 38.32
N MET A 9 -18.46 18.33 37.07
CA MET A 9 -18.59 16.91 36.70
C MET A 9 -17.59 16.60 35.58
N LYS A 10 -16.36 16.23 36.00
CA LYS A 10 -15.40 15.55 35.14
C LYS A 10 -15.94 14.14 34.91
N LYS A 11 -16.75 13.92 33.88
CA LYS A 11 -17.04 12.58 33.40
C LYS A 11 -15.72 11.99 32.89
N ILE A 12 -15.26 10.97 33.59
CA ILE A 12 -14.17 10.10 33.20
C ILE A 12 -14.70 9.29 32.01
N GLY A 13 -14.64 9.90 30.82
CA GLY A 13 -14.95 9.26 29.54
C GLY A 13 -13.81 8.30 29.21
N LYS A 14 -14.18 7.06 28.92
CA LYS A 14 -13.29 5.91 28.69
C LYS A 14 -12.12 6.26 27.79
N LEU A 15 -10.91 6.05 28.33
CA LEU A 15 -9.67 5.97 27.57
C LEU A 15 -9.73 4.66 26.77
N GLY A 16 -10.11 4.67 25.49
CA GLY A 16 -10.12 3.42 24.73
C GLY A 16 -10.72 3.39 23.32
N GLU A 17 -11.54 4.34 22.89
CA GLU A 17 -12.19 4.26 21.57
C GLU A 17 -11.81 5.41 20.60
N ASP A 18 -11.47 6.60 21.11
CA ASP A 18 -11.18 7.77 20.24
C ASP A 18 -9.81 7.72 19.53
N ASP A 19 -8.84 6.98 20.07
CA ASP A 19 -7.50 6.90 19.45
C ASP A 19 -7.42 5.92 18.27
N MET A 20 -8.38 5.01 18.14
CA MET A 20 -8.47 4.12 16.97
C MET A 20 -9.19 4.79 15.78
N GLN A 21 -10.11 5.73 16.02
CA GLN A 21 -10.84 6.43 14.95
C GLN A 21 -10.01 7.47 14.18
N ARG A 22 -8.90 7.97 14.75
CA ARG A 22 -8.07 8.97 14.06
C ARG A 22 -7.17 8.42 12.96
N LYS A 23 -6.82 7.13 12.99
CA LYS A 23 -5.97 6.50 11.96
C LYS A 23 -6.72 6.12 10.69
N SER A 24 -8.01 5.75 10.81
CA SER A 24 -8.86 5.44 9.66
C SER A 24 -9.30 6.69 8.87
N ALA A 25 -9.27 7.87 9.48
CA ALA A 25 -9.62 9.12 8.80
C ALA A 25 -8.55 9.59 7.78
N TRP A 26 -7.34 9.02 7.79
CA TRP A 26 -6.22 9.42 6.93
C TRP A 26 -5.93 8.45 5.78
N LEU A 27 -6.48 7.24 5.81
CA LEU A 27 -6.28 6.22 4.78
C LEU A 27 -7.63 5.90 4.15
N SER A 28 -7.79 6.15 2.85
CA SER A 28 -9.02 5.78 2.15
C SER A 28 -9.25 4.26 2.26
N GLU A 29 -10.52 3.84 2.26
CA GLU A 29 -10.87 2.41 2.27
C GLU A 29 -10.20 1.66 1.11
N GLU A 30 -10.09 2.32 -0.04
CA GLU A 30 -9.41 1.83 -1.24
C GLU A 30 -7.93 1.53 -0.97
N LEU A 31 -7.22 2.45 -0.32
CA LEU A 31 -5.81 2.28 0.00
C LEU A 31 -5.62 1.16 1.03
N MET A 32 -6.49 1.04 2.03
CA MET A 32 -6.45 -0.07 2.99
C MET A 32 -6.67 -1.42 2.30
N GLN A 33 -7.60 -1.49 1.36
CA GLN A 33 -7.85 -2.69 0.57
C GLN A 33 -6.64 -3.04 -0.31
N ALA A 34 -6.09 -2.06 -1.04
CA ALA A 34 -4.93 -2.26 -1.89
C ALA A 34 -3.69 -2.72 -1.10
N ILE A 35 -3.44 -2.13 0.08
CA ILE A 35 -2.36 -2.57 0.99
C ILE A 35 -2.60 -4.00 1.46
N SER A 36 -3.84 -4.33 1.83
CA SER A 36 -4.20 -5.68 2.29
C SER A 36 -3.94 -6.73 1.19
N ILE A 37 -4.27 -6.41 -0.07
CA ILE A 37 -3.95 -7.26 -1.23
C ILE A 37 -2.44 -7.37 -1.42
N ALA A 38 -1.70 -6.24 -1.40
CA ALA A 38 -0.25 -6.23 -1.57
C ALA A 38 0.48 -7.09 -0.52
N GLN A 39 0.03 -7.07 0.73
CA GLN A 39 0.58 -7.89 1.81
C GLN A 39 0.37 -9.40 1.62
N THR A 40 -0.60 -9.83 0.79
CA THR A 40 -0.73 -11.25 0.42
C THR A 40 0.39 -11.73 -0.51
N VAL A 41 0.99 -10.81 -1.26
CA VAL A 41 2.11 -11.06 -2.19
C VAL A 41 3.44 -10.92 -1.46
N ILE A 42 3.59 -9.82 -0.71
CA ILE A 42 4.83 -9.46 -0.05
C ILE A 42 4.67 -9.71 1.45
N LYS A 43 5.16 -10.88 1.90
CA LYS A 43 5.16 -11.21 3.32
C LYS A 43 6.25 -10.42 4.04
N PRO A 44 5.93 -9.61 5.06
CA PRO A 44 6.95 -8.93 5.85
C PRO A 44 7.78 -9.98 6.61
N ILE A 45 9.07 -10.12 6.25
CA ILE A 45 9.99 -11.08 6.88
C ILE A 45 10.45 -10.54 8.25
N LYS A 46 10.64 -9.22 8.34
CA LYS A 46 10.98 -8.50 9.58
C LYS A 46 10.14 -7.23 9.69
N LYS A 47 9.80 -6.86 10.92
CA LYS A 47 9.27 -5.52 11.21
C LYS A 47 10.38 -4.52 10.85
N HIS A 48 10.11 -3.62 9.91
CA HIS A 48 11.02 -2.55 9.43
C HIS A 48 12.06 -2.93 8.37
N ASP A 49 11.77 -3.90 7.51
CA ASP A 49 12.52 -3.98 6.25
C ASP A 49 12.04 -2.85 5.31
N TYR A 50 12.88 -1.82 5.16
CA TYR A 50 12.57 -0.61 4.41
C TYR A 50 12.16 -0.91 2.96
N CYS A 51 12.92 -1.75 2.26
CA CYS A 51 12.63 -2.07 0.86
C CYS A 51 11.32 -2.86 0.74
N ILE A 52 11.04 -3.77 1.67
CA ILE A 52 9.77 -4.52 1.70
C ILE A 52 8.58 -3.60 1.99
N GLU A 53 8.71 -2.66 2.91
CA GLU A 53 7.65 -1.70 3.21
C GLU A 53 7.32 -0.83 1.99
N HIS A 54 8.35 -0.27 1.35
CA HIS A 54 8.16 0.58 0.18
C HIS A 54 7.72 -0.22 -1.06
N ALA A 55 8.18 -1.45 -1.25
CA ALA A 55 7.67 -2.33 -2.32
C ALA A 55 6.19 -2.69 -2.10
N THR A 56 5.77 -2.88 -0.84
CA THR A 56 4.37 -3.12 -0.50
C THR A 56 3.50 -1.90 -0.80
N LYS A 57 3.97 -0.70 -0.43
CA LYS A 57 3.30 0.57 -0.77
C LYS A 57 3.22 0.76 -2.28
N LEU A 58 4.31 0.51 -3.00
CA LEU A 58 4.36 0.61 -4.45
C LEU A 58 3.35 -0.33 -5.11
N LEU A 59 3.27 -1.60 -4.67
CA LEU A 59 2.26 -2.54 -5.17
C LEU A 59 0.83 -2.07 -4.90
N ALA A 60 0.56 -1.52 -3.72
CA ALA A 60 -0.75 -0.93 -3.42
C ALA A 60 -1.07 0.24 -4.36
N GLY A 61 -0.11 1.14 -4.60
CA GLY A 61 -0.23 2.21 -5.58
C GLY A 61 -0.50 1.70 -7.00
N SER A 62 0.21 0.67 -7.43
CA SER A 62 0.01 -0.01 -8.73
C SER A 62 -1.39 -0.62 -8.84
N ILE A 63 -1.88 -1.28 -7.80
CA ILE A 63 -3.24 -1.85 -7.77
C ILE A 63 -4.27 -0.73 -7.94
N LEU A 64 -4.13 0.38 -7.20
CA LEU A 64 -5.03 1.51 -7.28
C LEU A 64 -5.01 2.15 -8.68
N TYR A 65 -3.83 2.38 -9.24
CA TYR A 65 -3.66 2.96 -10.57
C TYR A 65 -4.26 2.09 -11.68
N LEU A 66 -3.93 0.79 -11.69
CA LEU A 66 -4.40 -0.14 -12.72
C LEU A 66 -5.92 -0.40 -12.63
N ASN A 67 -6.52 -0.24 -11.44
CA ASN A 67 -7.94 -0.43 -11.22
C ASN A 67 -8.74 0.87 -11.15
N GLN A 68 -8.20 2.03 -11.53
CA GLN A 68 -8.87 3.34 -11.42
C GLN A 68 -10.26 3.38 -12.09
N ARG A 69 -10.51 2.54 -13.10
CA ARG A 69 -11.83 2.41 -13.77
C ARG A 69 -12.84 1.58 -12.98
N HIS A 70 -12.39 0.78 -12.00
CA HIS A 70 -13.17 -0.15 -11.20
C HIS A 70 -13.42 0.43 -9.81
N LYS A 71 -14.34 1.41 -9.75
CA LYS A 71 -14.63 2.29 -8.61
C LYS A 71 -14.58 1.68 -7.20
N ASN A 72 -14.94 0.40 -7.00
CA ASN A 72 -15.08 -0.19 -5.65
C ASN A 72 -14.51 -1.62 -5.50
N LEU A 73 -13.86 -2.19 -6.51
CA LEU A 73 -13.38 -3.58 -6.47
C LEU A 73 -11.93 -3.66 -6.95
N TYR A 74 -11.02 -3.57 -5.99
CA TYR A 74 -9.60 -3.74 -6.23
C TYR A 74 -9.23 -5.23 -6.24
N TYR A 75 -8.53 -5.64 -7.30
CA TYR A 75 -7.92 -6.96 -7.40
C TYR A 75 -6.52 -6.83 -7.98
N LEU A 76 -5.70 -7.86 -7.75
CA LEU A 76 -4.36 -7.94 -8.32
C LEU A 76 -4.36 -8.81 -9.57
N ASP A 77 -4.16 -8.18 -10.73
CA ASP A 77 -3.68 -8.87 -11.93
C ASP A 77 -2.15 -8.89 -11.89
N VAL A 78 -1.58 -10.02 -11.46
CA VAL A 78 -0.13 -10.17 -11.24
C VAL A 78 0.66 -9.87 -12.52
N LYS A 79 0.15 -10.30 -13.69
CA LYS A 79 0.84 -10.09 -14.97
C LYS A 79 0.90 -8.60 -15.31
N LYS A 80 -0.24 -7.89 -15.21
CA LYS A 80 -0.26 -6.44 -15.44
C LYS A 80 0.56 -5.67 -14.41
N ALA A 81 0.61 -6.14 -13.16
CA ALA A 81 1.43 -5.52 -12.13
C ALA A 81 2.93 -5.66 -12.43
N ILE A 82 3.37 -6.82 -12.96
CA ILE A 82 4.75 -7.01 -13.43
C ILE A 82 5.05 -6.07 -14.60
N GLU A 83 4.24 -6.11 -15.66
CA GLU A 83 4.42 -5.27 -16.85
C GLU A 83 4.46 -3.76 -16.51
N PHE A 84 3.60 -3.33 -15.57
CA PHE A 84 3.59 -1.96 -15.09
C PHE A 84 4.86 -1.61 -14.30
N THR A 85 5.32 -2.52 -13.43
CA THR A 85 6.53 -2.31 -12.62
C THR A 85 7.80 -2.32 -13.47
N GLU A 86 7.86 -3.16 -14.51
CA GLU A 86 8.94 -3.15 -15.51
C GLU A 86 9.01 -1.79 -16.21
N LYS A 87 7.86 -1.23 -16.64
CA LYS A 87 7.84 0.12 -17.22
C LYS A 87 8.34 1.18 -16.25
N LEU A 88 7.99 1.10 -14.96
CA LEU A 88 8.52 2.03 -13.97
C LEU A 88 10.06 1.92 -13.82
N TYR A 89 10.61 0.72 -14.02
CA TYR A 89 12.06 0.49 -14.00
C TYR A 89 12.77 1.03 -15.25
N GLU A 90 12.15 0.91 -16.42
CA GLU A 90 12.77 1.28 -17.71
C GLU A 90 13.17 2.76 -17.80
N SER A 91 12.39 3.66 -17.19
CA SER A 91 12.64 5.09 -17.28
C SER A 91 11.90 5.88 -16.20
N GLU A 92 12.58 6.88 -15.63
CA GLU A 92 11.98 7.87 -14.74
C GLU A 92 10.83 8.64 -15.42
N ALA A 93 10.88 8.81 -16.75
CA ALA A 93 9.80 9.46 -17.49
C ALA A 93 8.45 8.73 -17.33
N ASN A 94 8.47 7.40 -17.18
CA ASN A 94 7.25 6.60 -16.96
C ASN A 94 6.65 6.88 -15.58
N LEU A 95 7.48 7.09 -14.55
CA LEU A 95 7.00 7.51 -13.23
C LEU A 95 6.38 8.91 -13.29
N VAL A 96 7.00 9.85 -14.01
CA VAL A 96 6.48 11.20 -14.21
C VAL A 96 5.13 11.17 -14.93
N GLU A 97 4.96 10.34 -15.96
CA GLU A 97 3.70 10.15 -16.67
C GLU A 97 2.59 9.64 -15.71
N VAL A 98 2.90 8.63 -14.89
CA VAL A 98 1.96 8.09 -13.90
C VAL A 98 1.51 9.19 -12.93
N VAL A 99 2.45 9.95 -12.35
CA VAL A 99 2.13 11.03 -11.41
C VAL A 99 1.27 12.11 -12.08
N ASN A 100 1.58 12.50 -13.31
CA ASN A 100 0.84 13.54 -14.03
C ASN A 100 -0.57 13.09 -14.46
N SER A 101 -0.81 11.79 -14.58
CA SER A 101 -2.12 11.24 -14.95
C SER A 101 -3.11 11.16 -13.77
N LEU A 102 -2.63 11.31 -12.54
CA LEU A 102 -3.41 11.15 -11.31
C LEU A 102 -3.86 12.50 -10.75
N GLU A 103 -5.11 12.57 -10.30
CA GLU A 103 -5.59 13.67 -9.44
C GLU A 103 -4.82 13.66 -8.12
N LYS A 104 -4.57 14.84 -7.53
CA LYS A 104 -3.76 14.95 -6.30
C LYS A 104 -4.43 14.27 -5.11
N GLU A 105 -5.75 14.22 -5.12
CA GLU A 105 -6.60 13.58 -4.12
C GLU A 105 -6.63 12.04 -4.28
N HIS A 106 -6.18 11.53 -5.43
CA HIS A 106 -6.18 10.09 -5.68
C HIS A 106 -5.19 9.38 -4.72
N PRO A 107 -5.57 8.29 -4.03
CA PRO A 107 -4.72 7.69 -3.01
C PRO A 107 -3.36 7.18 -3.54
N ALA A 108 -3.31 6.80 -4.83
CA ALA A 108 -2.07 6.40 -5.48
C ALA A 108 -1.11 7.57 -5.78
N TYR A 109 -1.60 8.81 -5.88
CA TYR A 109 -0.79 9.98 -6.22
C TYR A 109 0.36 10.15 -5.23
N CYS A 110 0.05 10.14 -3.92
CA CYS A 110 1.05 10.30 -2.87
C CYS A 110 2.14 9.22 -2.92
N ILE A 111 1.80 7.99 -3.29
CA ILE A 111 2.75 6.87 -3.36
C ILE A 111 3.75 7.08 -4.50
N PHE A 112 3.27 7.38 -5.71
CA PHE A 112 4.15 7.59 -6.86
C PHE A 112 4.92 8.91 -6.76
N HIS A 113 4.31 9.94 -6.19
CA HIS A 113 4.98 11.20 -5.93
C HIS A 113 6.09 11.05 -4.87
N GLU A 114 5.86 10.28 -3.80
CA GLU A 114 6.90 9.93 -2.82
C GLU A 114 8.04 9.13 -3.47
N LEU A 115 7.71 8.14 -4.32
CA LEU A 115 8.71 7.36 -5.06
C LEU A 115 9.63 8.24 -5.91
N GLY A 116 9.09 9.33 -6.49
CA GLY A 116 9.85 10.31 -7.27
C GLY A 116 10.82 11.17 -6.46
N PHE A 117 10.73 11.19 -5.13
CA PHE A 117 11.68 11.91 -4.27
C PHE A 117 12.89 11.07 -3.86
N TYR A 118 12.86 9.75 -4.05
CA TYR A 118 14.00 8.91 -3.74
C TYR A 118 15.12 9.05 -4.75
N SER A 119 16.35 8.76 -4.32
CA SER A 119 17.46 8.60 -5.26
C SER A 119 17.15 7.48 -6.25
N GLU A 120 17.74 7.56 -7.45
CA GLU A 120 17.63 6.51 -8.47
C GLU A 120 17.96 5.13 -7.89
N GLU A 121 19.07 5.00 -7.17
CA GLU A 121 19.48 3.73 -6.51
C GLU A 121 18.41 3.19 -5.54
N THR A 122 17.80 4.07 -4.74
CA THR A 122 16.77 3.67 -3.76
C THR A 122 15.50 3.25 -4.48
N ARG A 123 15.08 4.02 -5.48
CA ARG A 123 13.92 3.72 -6.33
C ARG A 123 14.09 2.38 -7.04
N ASP A 124 15.23 2.16 -7.66
CA ASP A 124 15.55 0.91 -8.36
C ASP A 124 15.53 -0.28 -7.40
N THR A 125 16.10 -0.12 -6.21
CA THR A 125 16.07 -1.17 -5.17
C THR A 125 14.63 -1.53 -4.78
N ILE A 126 13.75 -0.53 -4.61
CA ILE A 126 12.33 -0.74 -4.30
C ILE A 126 11.62 -1.46 -5.45
N ILE A 127 11.84 -1.01 -6.70
CA ILE A 127 11.20 -1.56 -7.91
C ILE A 127 11.65 -3.01 -8.14
N VAL A 128 12.95 -3.29 -8.04
CA VAL A 128 13.51 -4.65 -8.17
C VAL A 128 12.99 -5.57 -7.05
N THR A 129 12.88 -5.05 -5.81
CA THR A 129 12.28 -5.80 -4.70
C THR A 129 10.83 -6.17 -5.00
N LEU A 130 10.05 -5.25 -5.59
CA LEU A 130 8.69 -5.52 -6.00
C LEU A 130 8.62 -6.58 -7.11
N LEU A 131 9.40 -6.44 -8.19
CA LEU A 131 9.46 -7.40 -9.29
C LEU A 131 9.77 -8.81 -8.79
N TYR A 132 10.80 -8.94 -7.96
CA TYR A 132 11.19 -10.23 -7.38
C TYR A 132 10.03 -10.91 -6.63
N ASN A 133 9.28 -10.16 -5.82
CA ASN A 133 8.16 -10.72 -5.06
C ASN A 133 6.97 -11.06 -5.95
N LEU A 134 6.66 -10.25 -6.97
CA LEU A 134 5.59 -10.53 -7.93
C LEU A 134 5.87 -11.80 -8.73
N GLU A 135 7.08 -11.95 -9.27
CA GLU A 135 7.48 -13.15 -10.00
C GLU A 135 7.48 -14.39 -9.10
N LYS A 136 7.99 -14.25 -7.87
CA LYS A 136 7.97 -15.33 -6.89
C LYS A 136 6.52 -15.77 -6.60
N TYR A 137 5.64 -14.82 -6.33
CA TYR A 137 4.23 -15.09 -6.10
C TYR A 137 3.55 -15.75 -7.30
N GLN A 138 3.85 -15.29 -8.51
CA GLN A 138 3.35 -15.90 -9.75
C GLN A 138 3.80 -17.36 -9.87
N ARG A 139 5.09 -17.66 -9.63
CA ARG A 139 5.63 -19.03 -9.65
C ARG A 139 4.98 -19.93 -8.60
N GLU A 140 4.78 -19.42 -7.39
CA GLU A 140 4.13 -20.16 -6.29
C GLU A 140 2.66 -20.45 -6.59
N LYS A 141 1.93 -19.48 -7.15
CA LYS A 141 0.52 -19.67 -7.56
C LYS A 141 0.33 -20.61 -8.74
N LEU A 142 1.29 -20.65 -9.67
CA LEU A 142 1.27 -21.56 -10.82
C LEU A 142 1.73 -22.99 -10.49
N ASN A 143 2.24 -23.23 -9.27
CA ASN A 143 2.74 -24.53 -8.85
C ASN A 143 2.19 -24.96 -7.47
N PRO A 144 0.86 -25.21 -7.35
CA PRO A 144 0.18 -25.49 -6.09
C PRO A 144 0.63 -26.80 -5.40
N GLU A 145 1.33 -27.69 -6.11
CA GLU A 145 1.74 -28.99 -5.57
C GLU A 145 2.85 -28.90 -4.49
N ARG A 146 3.56 -27.77 -4.37
CA ARG A 146 4.64 -27.63 -3.37
C ARG A 146 4.16 -27.36 -1.93
N GLU A 147 2.89 -26.99 -1.73
CA GLU A 147 2.32 -26.81 -0.38
C GLU A 147 1.86 -28.13 0.27
N TYR A 148 1.75 -29.23 -0.49
CA TYR A 148 1.30 -30.54 0.01
C TYR A 148 2.44 -31.53 0.32
N PHE A 149 3.70 -31.14 0.18
CA PHE A 149 4.86 -32.04 0.35
C PHE A 149 5.53 -31.99 1.73
N TRP A 150 4.80 -31.65 2.79
CA TRP A 150 5.29 -31.86 4.16
C TRP A 150 4.20 -32.49 5.01
N PHE A 151 4.25 -33.82 5.11
CA PHE A 151 4.15 -34.67 6.32
C PHE A 151 3.85 -36.11 5.84
N GLN A 152 4.91 -36.90 5.65
CA GLN A 152 4.87 -38.36 5.81
C GLN A 152 5.65 -38.71 7.08
#